data_AF-A0A7K5J317-F1
#
_entry.id   AF-A0A7K5J317-F1
#
_cell.length_a   1.000
_cell.length_b   1.000
_cell.length_c   1.000
_cell.angle_alpha   90.00
_cell.angle_beta   90.00
_cell.angle_gamma   90.00
#
_symmetry.space_group_name_H-M   'P 1'
#
loop_
_entity.id
_entity.type
_entity.pdbx_description
1 polymer ?
#
loop_
_entity_poly.entity_id
_entity_poly.type
_entity_poly.pdbx_seq_one_letter_code
_entity_poly.pdbx_strand_id
1 'polypeptide(L)'
;AICRYPLGMHEGTIRDEDITASSQWYDSTGPQYARLQREEGDGAWCPAGLLEPEDVQFLQIDLHKLFFITLVGTQGRHARATGKEFARAYRIDYSRNGERWISWRDRQGTRV
;
A
#
# COMPACT_ATOMS: atom_id res chain seq x y z
N ALA A 1 -13.76 -3.26 22.95
CA ALA A 1 -12.36 -3.14 22.50
C ALA A 1 -12.26 -2.13 21.37
N ILE A 2 -11.19 -1.35 21.32
CA ILE A 2 -10.95 -0.38 20.24
C ILE A 2 -10.09 -1.10 19.17
N CYS A 3 -10.56 -1.20 17.93
CA CYS A 3 -9.84 -1.87 16.84
C CYS A 3 -9.40 -0.84 15.79
N ARG A 4 -8.37 -0.04 16.14
CA ARG A 4 -7.80 1.00 15.26
C ARG A 4 -6.32 1.26 15.52
N TYR A 5 -5.62 0.29 16.08
CA TYR A 5 -4.18 0.41 16.35
C TYR A 5 -3.40 0.26 15.03
N PRO A 6 -2.32 1.04 14.83
CA PRO A 6 -1.43 0.84 13.69
C PRO A 6 -0.82 -0.57 13.75
N LEU A 7 -0.60 -1.16 12.57
CA LEU A 7 -0.13 -2.56 12.46
C LEU A 7 1.37 -2.68 12.18
N GLY A 8 2.12 -1.58 11.98
CA GLY A 8 3.57 -1.68 11.77
C GLY A 8 4.16 -0.89 10.61
N MET A 9 3.35 -0.28 9.73
CA MET A 9 3.89 0.35 8.52
C MET A 9 4.82 1.53 8.83
N HIS A 10 4.39 2.45 9.69
CA HIS A 10 5.15 3.67 10.01
C HIS A 10 6.38 3.39 10.88
N GLU A 11 6.20 2.52 11.87
CA GLU A 11 7.17 2.21 12.92
C GLU A 11 8.17 1.11 12.56
N GLY A 12 7.97 0.40 11.44
CA GLY A 12 8.88 -0.65 10.98
C GLY A 12 8.62 -2.05 11.56
N THR A 13 7.53 -2.24 12.31
CA THR A 13 7.17 -3.56 12.86
C THR A 13 6.82 -4.56 11.74
N ILE A 14 6.14 -4.10 10.68
CA ILE A 14 6.03 -4.85 9.42
C ILE A 14 7.37 -4.68 8.73
N ARG A 15 8.05 -5.78 8.38
CA ARG A 15 9.41 -5.74 7.83
C ARG A 15 9.40 -5.44 6.35
N ASP A 16 10.53 -5.01 5.80
CA ASP A 16 10.65 -4.71 4.37
C ASP A 16 10.36 -5.93 3.50
N GLU A 17 10.75 -7.13 3.95
CA GLU A 17 10.47 -8.42 3.28
C GLU A 17 8.96 -8.74 3.15
N ASP A 18 8.13 -8.11 3.99
CA ASP A 18 6.69 -8.29 4.03
C ASP A 18 5.94 -7.27 3.15
N ILE A 19 6.68 -6.33 2.56
CA ILE A 19 6.14 -5.25 1.72
C ILE A 19 6.63 -5.50 0.29
N THR A 20 5.72 -5.96 -0.57
CA THR A 20 6.01 -6.33 -1.95
C THR A 20 5.17 -5.52 -2.91
N ALA A 21 5.55 -5.47 -4.18
CA ALA A 21 4.77 -4.79 -5.21
C ALA A 21 4.86 -5.54 -6.54
N SER A 22 3.88 -5.30 -7.41
CA SER A 22 3.90 -5.79 -8.79
C SER A 22 5.08 -5.26 -9.60
N SER A 23 5.51 -4.03 -9.31
CA SER A 23 6.66 -3.39 -9.94
C SER A 23 7.15 -2.19 -9.11
N GLN A 24 8.30 -1.63 -9.50
CA GLN A 24 8.82 -0.37 -8.98
C GLN A 24 9.43 0.44 -10.13
N TRP A 25 9.24 1.77 -10.11
CA TRP A 25 9.82 2.63 -11.14
C TRP A 25 11.34 2.74 -11.04
N TYR A 26 11.87 3.00 -9.85
CA TYR A 26 13.28 3.04 -9.52
C TYR A 26 13.58 2.23 -8.25
N ASP A 27 14.84 1.88 -8.04
CA ASP A 27 15.30 1.22 -6.80
C ASP A 27 15.04 2.09 -5.56
N SER A 28 14.99 3.41 -5.72
CA SER A 28 14.66 4.40 -4.69
C SER A 28 13.15 4.58 -4.48
N THR A 29 12.29 3.97 -5.30
CA THR A 29 10.83 4.00 -5.19
C THR A 29 10.24 2.59 -5.03
N GLY A 30 11.01 1.69 -4.43
CA GLY A 30 10.59 0.33 -4.10
C GLY A 30 9.52 0.23 -3.02
N PRO A 31 8.92 -0.95 -2.86
CA PRO A 31 7.80 -1.20 -1.96
C PRO A 31 8.13 -0.87 -0.49
N GLN A 32 9.37 -1.10 -0.05
CA GLN A 32 9.82 -0.80 1.33
C GLN A 32 9.71 0.68 1.71
N TYR A 33 9.64 1.59 0.73
CA TYR A 33 9.46 3.03 0.96
C TYR A 33 7.99 3.45 1.01
N ALA A 34 7.03 2.53 0.94
CA ALA A 34 5.58 2.83 1.01
C ALA A 34 5.07 3.13 2.44
N ARG A 35 5.96 3.44 3.38
CA ARG A 35 5.62 3.62 4.79
C ARG A 35 5.06 5.03 5.02
N LEU A 36 3.97 5.13 5.78
CA LEU A 36 3.30 6.41 6.07
C LEU A 36 4.23 7.34 6.87
N GLN A 37 4.27 8.63 6.56
CA GLN A 37 5.11 9.64 7.24
C GLN A 37 6.61 9.30 7.25
N ARG A 38 7.09 8.66 6.19
CA ARG A 38 8.49 8.29 5.98
C ARG A 38 8.99 8.94 4.68
N GLU A 39 10.28 9.19 4.60
CA GLU A 39 10.93 9.88 3.47
C GLU A 39 12.19 9.14 2.97
N GLU A 40 12.38 7.91 3.41
CA GLU A 40 13.41 7.01 2.91
C GLU A 40 13.26 6.78 1.38
N GLY A 41 14.37 6.51 0.70
CA GLY A 41 14.41 6.47 -0.76
C GLY A 41 14.06 7.83 -1.37
N ASP A 42 13.26 7.81 -2.43
CA ASP A 42 12.68 9.02 -3.05
C ASP A 42 11.28 9.35 -2.48
N GLY A 43 10.96 8.79 -1.30
CA GLY A 43 9.88 9.21 -0.42
C GLY A 43 8.55 8.46 -0.54
N ALA A 44 8.43 7.46 -1.43
CA ALA A 44 7.28 6.57 -1.53
C ALA A 44 7.59 5.36 -2.43
N TRP A 45 6.68 4.38 -2.46
CA TRP A 45 6.59 3.43 -3.56
C TRP A 45 5.94 4.07 -4.79
N CYS A 46 6.46 3.79 -5.98
CA CYS A 46 5.85 4.15 -7.26
C CYS A 46 5.91 2.95 -8.21
N PRO A 47 4.78 2.53 -8.82
CA PRO A 47 4.79 1.46 -9.81
C PRO A 47 5.56 1.88 -11.06
N ALA A 48 6.06 0.91 -11.81
CA ALA A 48 6.77 1.15 -13.07
C ALA A 48 5.81 1.63 -14.17
N GLY A 49 6.24 2.62 -14.93
CA GLY A 49 5.51 3.14 -16.08
C GLY A 49 4.32 4.04 -15.70
N LEU A 50 3.79 4.73 -16.71
CA LEU A 50 2.55 5.48 -16.57
C LEU A 50 1.40 4.48 -16.53
N LEU A 51 0.48 4.65 -15.58
CA LEU A 51 -0.67 3.77 -15.43
C LEU A 51 -1.74 4.11 -16.46
N GLU A 52 -2.06 3.16 -17.33
CA GLU A 52 -3.27 3.17 -18.15
C GLU A 52 -4.46 2.59 -17.35
N PRO A 53 -5.72 2.87 -17.74
CA PRO A 53 -6.90 2.41 -17.02
C PRO A 53 -7.01 0.89 -16.82
N GLU A 54 -6.46 0.12 -17.75
CA GLU A 54 -6.38 -1.34 -17.73
C GLU A 54 -5.26 -1.89 -16.85
N ASP A 55 -4.27 -1.06 -16.49
CA ASP A 55 -3.13 -1.51 -15.72
C ASP A 55 -3.53 -1.88 -14.29
N VAL A 56 -3.01 -3.03 -13.85
CA VAL A 56 -3.15 -3.49 -12.47
C VAL A 56 -1.79 -3.51 -11.84
N GLN A 57 -1.47 -2.43 -11.12
CA GLN A 57 -0.30 -2.34 -10.26
C GLN A 57 -0.75 -2.35 -8.80
N PHE A 58 -0.01 -3.07 -7.95
CA PHE A 58 -0.37 -3.26 -6.55
C PHE A 58 0.84 -3.19 -5.63
N LEU A 59 0.55 -2.74 -4.41
CA LEU A 59 1.40 -2.89 -3.23
C LEU A 59 0.73 -3.91 -2.33
N GLN A 60 1.47 -4.95 -1.95
CA GLN A 60 0.99 -6.05 -1.13
C GLN A 60 1.73 -6.09 0.20
N ILE A 61 0.97 -6.19 1.28
CA ILE A 61 1.48 -6.25 2.64
C ILE A 61 1.12 -7.62 3.22
N ASP A 62 2.11 -8.42 3.58
CA ASP A 62 1.91 -9.65 4.34
C ASP A 62 1.92 -9.34 5.85
N LEU A 63 0.89 -9.80 6.56
CA LEU A 63 0.78 -9.60 8.01
C LEU A 63 1.10 -10.88 8.80
N HIS A 64 1.40 -12.00 8.12
CA HIS A 64 1.70 -13.34 8.67
C HIS A 64 0.63 -13.98 9.55
N LYS A 65 -0.40 -13.22 9.93
CA LYS A 65 -1.49 -13.61 10.80
C LYS A 65 -2.78 -12.96 10.32
N LEU A 66 -3.91 -13.51 10.75
CA LEU A 66 -5.21 -12.92 10.46
C LEU A 66 -5.43 -11.68 11.33
N PHE A 67 -5.73 -10.56 10.67
CA PHE A 67 -6.09 -9.31 11.32
C PHE A 67 -7.50 -8.86 10.91
N PHE A 68 -8.18 -8.19 11.83
CA PHE A 68 -9.38 -7.43 11.51
C PHE A 68 -8.96 -6.01 11.12
N ILE A 69 -8.86 -5.76 9.82
CA ILE A 69 -8.46 -4.45 9.28
C ILE A 69 -9.69 -3.54 9.22
N THR A 70 -9.64 -2.41 9.91
CA THR A 70 -10.77 -1.47 10.01
C THR A 70 -10.53 -0.15 9.28
N LEU A 71 -9.27 0.21 9.06
CA LEU A 71 -8.85 1.48 8.48
C LEU A 71 -7.60 1.28 7.64
N VAL A 72 -7.50 2.07 6.57
CA VAL A 72 -6.30 2.22 5.74
C VAL A 72 -6.00 3.72 5.64
N GLY A 73 -4.73 4.08 5.80
CA GLY A 73 -4.23 5.43 5.55
C GLY A 73 -3.32 5.42 4.33
N THR A 74 -3.48 6.39 3.44
CA THR A 74 -2.63 6.55 2.26
C THR A 74 -1.95 7.92 2.27
N GLN A 75 -0.81 8.01 1.59
CA GLN A 75 -0.08 9.26 1.40
C GLN A 75 0.58 9.24 0.02
N GLY A 76 0.74 10.42 -0.57
CA GLY A 76 1.53 10.60 -1.79
C GLY A 76 3.03 10.69 -1.53
N ARG A 77 3.80 10.77 -2.60
CA ARG A 77 5.25 11.01 -2.54
C ARG A 77 5.50 12.48 -2.22
N HIS A 78 5.92 12.77 -0.97
CA HIS A 78 6.26 14.13 -0.57
C HIS A 78 7.66 14.54 -1.06
N ALA A 79 8.64 13.65 -0.89
CA ALA A 79 10.03 13.82 -1.32
C ALA A 79 10.61 15.22 -1.03
N ARG A 80 10.63 15.61 0.25
CA ARG A 80 11.13 16.92 0.70
C ARG A 80 10.49 18.09 -0.05
N ALA A 81 9.16 18.04 -0.18
CA ALA A 81 8.33 19.00 -0.90
C ALA A 81 8.55 19.12 -2.42
N THR A 82 9.37 18.24 -3.02
CA THR A 82 9.56 18.20 -4.48
C THR A 82 8.60 17.24 -5.18
N GLY A 83 8.07 16.26 -4.44
CA GLY A 83 7.14 15.27 -4.95
C GLY A 83 5.74 15.83 -5.16
N LYS A 84 5.09 15.35 -6.23
CA LYS A 84 3.76 15.80 -6.68
C LYS A 84 2.84 14.62 -7.00
N GLU A 85 3.33 13.40 -6.85
CA GLU A 85 2.70 12.16 -7.26
C GLU A 85 1.91 11.56 -6.10
N PHE A 86 0.66 11.19 -6.35
CA PHE A 86 -0.19 10.52 -5.38
C PHE A 86 -1.28 9.71 -6.10
N ALA A 87 -1.66 8.58 -5.53
CA ALA A 87 -2.81 7.81 -6.00
C ALA A 87 -4.10 8.55 -5.62
N ARG A 88 -4.90 8.92 -6.62
CA ARG A 88 -6.20 9.62 -6.42
C ARG A 88 -7.32 8.68 -6.01
N ALA A 89 -7.23 7.44 -6.44
CA ALA A 89 -8.16 6.36 -6.13
C ALA A 89 -7.35 5.05 -6.08
N TYR A 90 -7.84 4.09 -5.31
CA TYR A 90 -7.21 2.79 -5.16
C TYR A 90 -8.28 1.77 -4.80
N ARG A 91 -8.04 0.51 -5.19
CA ARG A 91 -8.87 -0.63 -4.79
C ARG A 91 -8.16 -1.47 -3.74
N ILE A 92 -8.92 -2.14 -2.88
CA ILE A 92 -8.37 -3.09 -1.91
C ILE A 92 -8.82 -4.50 -2.29
N ASP A 93 -7.86 -5.38 -2.53
CA ASP A 93 -8.08 -6.82 -2.52
C ASP A 93 -7.42 -7.41 -1.26
N TYR A 94 -8.05 -8.40 -0.64
CA TYR A 94 -7.50 -9.08 0.52
C TYR A 94 -7.57 -10.60 0.38
N SER A 95 -6.67 -11.29 1.05
CA SER A 95 -6.62 -12.74 1.12
C SER A 95 -6.37 -13.20 2.56
N ARG A 96 -6.82 -14.41 2.87
CA ARG A 96 -6.51 -15.10 4.14
C ARG A 96 -5.55 -16.28 3.96
N ASN A 97 -5.31 -16.69 2.72
CA ASN A 97 -4.52 -17.88 2.38
C ASN A 97 -3.51 -17.63 1.26
N GLY A 98 -3.37 -16.40 0.78
CA GLY A 98 -2.48 -16.05 -0.35
C GLY A 98 -2.98 -16.47 -1.73
N GLU A 99 -3.87 -17.47 -1.81
CA GLU A 99 -4.34 -18.04 -3.08
C GLU A 99 -5.62 -17.37 -3.59
N ARG A 100 -6.61 -17.20 -2.71
CA ARG A 100 -7.90 -16.61 -3.08
C ARG A 100 -7.95 -15.16 -2.63
N TRP A 101 -8.11 -14.26 -3.60
CA TRP A 101 -8.25 -12.83 -3.38
C TRP A 101 -9.70 -12.40 -3.52
N ILE A 102 -10.11 -11.46 -2.66
CA ILE A 102 -11.47 -10.92 -2.63
C ILE A 102 -11.37 -9.41 -2.68
N SER A 103 -12.04 -8.79 -3.65
CA SER A 103 -12.16 -7.34 -3.70
C SER A 103 -13.07 -6.83 -2.61
N TRP A 104 -12.55 -5.90 -1.82
CA TRP A 104 -13.31 -5.16 -0.84
C TRP A 104 -14.37 -4.31 -1.53
N ARG A 105 -15.51 -4.21 -0.86
CA ARG A 105 -16.62 -3.35 -1.25
C ARG A 105 -17.11 -2.65 0.01
N ASP A 106 -17.55 -1.41 -0.16
CA ASP A 106 -18.20 -0.71 0.92
C ASP A 106 -19.57 -1.35 1.25
N ARG A 107 -20.26 -0.77 2.25
CA ARG A 107 -21.59 -1.27 2.67
C ARG A 107 -22.67 -1.11 1.60
N GLN A 108 -22.44 -0.30 0.58
CA GLN A 108 -23.34 -0.06 -0.54
C GLN A 108 -23.03 -1.00 -1.73
N GLY A 109 -21.98 -1.83 -1.62
CA GLY A 109 -21.55 -2.74 -2.66
C GLY A 109 -20.67 -2.09 -3.73
N THR A 110 -20.29 -0.82 -3.56
CA THR A 110 -19.38 -0.11 -4.44
C THR A 110 -17.98 -0.64 -4.22
N ARG A 111 -17.31 -0.99 -5.32
CA ARG A 111 -15.88 -1.29 -5.27
C ARG A 111 -15.16 0.04 -5.11
N VAL A 112 -14.57 0.22 -3.94
CA VAL A 112 -13.71 1.37 -3.63
C VAL A 112 -12.34 1.01 -4.11
#